data_AF-A0A5M8PBG0-F1
#
_entry.id   AF-A0A5M8PBG0-F1
#
_cell.length_a   1.000
_cell.length_b   1.000
_cell.length_c   1.000
_cell.angle_alpha   90.00
_cell.angle_beta   90.00
_cell.angle_gamma   90.00
#
_symmetry.space_group_name_H-M   'P 1'
#
loop_
_entity.id
_entity.type
_entity.pdbx_description
1 polymer ?
#
loop_
_entity_poly.entity_id
_entity_poly.type
_entity_poly.pdbx_seq_one_letter_code
_entity_poly.pdbx_strand_id
1 'polypeptide(L)'
;MKLAFMGTPEFAVPFLQALHCAGHELAAVYTQPPRPRGRGLSELASPVSQAAQALGLPVYSPKTLRDAAEQARFQALAVDAAIIVAYGLLLPEAVLNAPRLGCYNAHASLLPRWRGAAPVQRAIAAGDTETGLVIMRMDKGLDTGPILCAQAAAGGRRAPARPFMIKMPIGADMTAGELFSALAAKGAELTVQAVAALADGQTGLQAQAAEGVTYAHKITKEETRINWHQPAEQVHKHICSLSPFPGAWCEMILAGKRERVKILASHCADKAIDAAARQQGLIKPAAANSRAAALEAEKAARVKAQTAGTNQVQAAKTVPYLAVQCAKGAVLLTQLQKAGGKVLAAGDFLRGAIIESIH
;
A
#
# COMPACT_ATOMS: atom_id res chain seq x y z
N MET A 1 18.09 -21.79 -13.79
CA MET A 1 18.56 -21.84 -12.39
C MET A 1 17.47 -22.44 -11.52
N LYS A 2 17.88 -23.09 -10.43
CA LYS A 2 16.98 -23.62 -9.41
C LYS A 2 16.73 -22.58 -8.33
N LEU A 3 15.47 -22.21 -8.11
CA LEU A 3 15.11 -21.09 -7.25
C LEU A 3 14.15 -21.51 -6.14
N ALA A 4 14.22 -20.80 -5.01
CA ALA A 4 13.10 -20.69 -4.08
C ALA A 4 12.40 -19.34 -4.28
N PHE A 5 11.07 -19.34 -4.37
CA PHE A 5 10.29 -18.11 -4.34
C PHE A 5 9.65 -17.95 -2.96
N MET A 6 9.72 -16.77 -2.34
CA MET A 6 9.10 -16.50 -1.04
C MET A 6 8.24 -15.25 -1.12
N GLY A 7 6.92 -15.41 -0.99
CA GLY A 7 5.99 -14.29 -1.08
C GLY A 7 4.62 -14.64 -0.55
N THR A 8 3.74 -13.66 -0.36
CA THR A 8 2.41 -13.89 0.22
C THR A 8 1.27 -13.12 -0.44
N PRO A 9 1.32 -11.78 -0.55
CA PRO A 9 0.18 -11.02 -1.04
C PRO A 9 0.04 -11.09 -2.57
N GLU A 10 -1.07 -10.56 -3.07
CA GLU A 10 -1.35 -10.41 -4.51
C GLU A 10 -0.18 -9.76 -5.27
N PHE A 11 0.47 -8.77 -4.65
CA PHE A 11 1.63 -8.07 -5.19
C PHE A 11 2.77 -9.01 -5.61
N ALA A 12 2.94 -10.15 -4.94
CA ALA A 12 4.02 -11.10 -5.23
C ALA A 12 3.67 -12.09 -6.36
N VAL A 13 2.39 -12.22 -6.73
CA VAL A 13 1.94 -13.21 -7.72
C VAL A 13 2.55 -12.98 -9.11
N PRO A 14 2.60 -11.75 -9.66
CA PRO A 14 3.22 -11.51 -10.97
C PRO A 14 4.71 -11.91 -11.02
N PHE A 15 5.44 -11.75 -9.92
CA PHE A 15 6.86 -12.13 -9.83
C PHE A 15 7.03 -13.65 -9.90
N LEU A 16 6.21 -14.40 -9.15
CA LEU A 16 6.21 -15.87 -9.20
C LEU A 16 5.94 -16.37 -10.63
N GLN A 17 4.88 -15.84 -11.25
CA GLN A 17 4.47 -16.24 -12.59
C GLN A 17 5.55 -15.89 -13.63
N ALA A 18 6.13 -14.70 -13.56
CA ALA A 18 7.18 -14.29 -14.48
C ALA A 18 8.43 -15.18 -14.39
N LEU A 19 8.87 -15.53 -13.17
CA LEU A 19 10.01 -16.44 -12.98
C LEU A 19 9.73 -17.85 -13.50
N HIS A 20 8.50 -18.35 -13.30
CA HIS A 20 8.07 -19.63 -13.86
C HIS A 20 8.05 -19.60 -15.39
N CYS A 21 7.42 -18.59 -15.98
CA CYS A 21 7.36 -18.40 -17.44
C CYS A 21 8.73 -18.19 -18.08
N ALA A 22 9.69 -17.62 -17.36
CA ALA A 22 11.08 -17.49 -17.78
C ALA A 22 11.84 -18.84 -17.81
N GLY A 23 11.20 -19.96 -17.45
CA GLY A 23 11.77 -21.30 -17.51
C GLY A 23 12.72 -21.64 -16.36
N HIS A 24 12.66 -20.91 -15.25
CA HIS A 24 13.41 -21.27 -14.05
C HIS A 24 12.76 -22.45 -13.32
N GLU A 25 13.59 -23.31 -12.71
CA GLU A 25 13.12 -24.40 -11.87
C GLU A 25 12.75 -23.84 -10.49
N LEU A 26 11.46 -23.66 -10.22
CA LEU A 26 10.97 -23.22 -8.92
C LEU A 26 10.83 -24.43 -7.97
N ALA A 27 11.91 -24.76 -7.27
CA ALA A 27 11.98 -25.93 -6.39
C ALA A 27 11.05 -25.83 -5.17
N ALA A 28 10.74 -24.60 -4.74
CA ALA A 28 9.84 -24.36 -3.63
C ALA A 28 9.22 -22.96 -3.70
N VAL A 29 7.94 -22.88 -3.35
CA VAL A 29 7.23 -21.63 -3.08
C VAL A 29 6.89 -21.54 -1.60
N TYR A 30 7.54 -20.61 -0.91
CA TYR A 30 7.26 -20.30 0.49
C TYR A 30 6.24 -19.17 0.61
N THR A 31 5.24 -19.37 1.45
CA THR A 31 4.23 -18.36 1.77
C THR A 31 3.83 -18.40 3.24
N GLN A 32 3.09 -17.41 3.72
CA GLN A 32 2.52 -17.44 5.06
C GLN A 32 1.41 -18.50 5.13
N PRO A 33 1.24 -19.14 6.30
CA PRO A 33 0.15 -20.08 6.51
C PRO A 33 -1.22 -19.44 6.27
N PRO A 34 -2.22 -20.22 5.84
CA PRO A 34 -3.59 -19.76 5.76
C PRO A 34 -4.01 -19.06 7.05
N ARG A 35 -4.74 -17.95 6.91
CA ARG A 35 -5.32 -17.23 8.04
C ARG A 35 -6.80 -17.07 7.81
N PRO A 36 -7.63 -17.10 8.87
CA PRO A 36 -9.04 -16.76 8.76
C PRO A 36 -9.21 -15.37 8.13
N ARG A 37 -9.98 -15.27 7.06
CA ARG A 37 -10.20 -14.00 6.34
C ARG A 37 -11.65 -13.88 5.87
N GLY A 38 -12.20 -12.67 5.92
CA GLY A 38 -13.58 -12.41 5.48
C GLY A 38 -14.67 -12.76 6.52
N ARG A 39 -15.94 -12.64 6.11
CA ARG A 39 -17.09 -13.05 6.93
C ARG A 39 -17.28 -14.57 6.81
N GLY A 40 -17.30 -15.28 7.94
CA GLY A 40 -17.38 -16.75 7.98
C GLY A 40 -16.07 -17.47 8.34
N LEU A 41 -14.95 -16.73 8.48
CA LEU A 41 -13.65 -17.20 9.02
C LEU A 41 -13.09 -18.51 8.44
N SER A 42 -13.42 -18.87 7.19
CA SER A 42 -12.74 -19.97 6.52
C SER A 42 -11.26 -19.65 6.32
N GLU A 43 -10.41 -20.66 6.49
CA GLU A 43 -8.99 -20.53 6.21
C GLU A 43 -8.80 -20.36 4.70
N LEU A 44 -8.33 -19.18 4.30
CA LEU A 44 -8.04 -18.86 2.91
C LEU A 44 -6.54 -18.98 2.68
N ALA A 45 -6.16 -19.83 1.72
CA ALA A 45 -4.81 -19.88 1.20
C ALA A 45 -4.40 -18.50 0.69
N SER A 46 -3.11 -18.15 0.84
CA SER A 46 -2.59 -16.88 0.33
C SER A 46 -2.67 -16.81 -1.21
N PRO A 47 -2.73 -15.61 -1.80
CA PRO A 47 -2.65 -15.45 -3.25
C PRO A 47 -1.48 -16.19 -3.90
N VAL A 48 -0.28 -16.12 -3.30
CA VAL A 48 0.90 -16.85 -3.77
C VAL A 48 0.72 -18.37 -3.66
N SER A 49 0.09 -18.87 -2.60
CA SER A 49 -0.21 -20.31 -2.47
C SER A 49 -1.13 -20.78 -3.60
N GLN A 50 -2.20 -20.03 -3.89
CA GLN A 50 -3.17 -20.38 -4.93
C GLN A 50 -2.52 -20.36 -6.31
N ALA A 51 -1.72 -19.33 -6.60
CA ALA A 51 -0.98 -19.23 -7.86
C ALA A 51 0.04 -20.37 -8.02
N ALA A 52 0.80 -20.71 -6.97
CA ALA A 52 1.77 -21.80 -7.01
C ALA A 52 1.10 -23.17 -7.23
N GLN A 53 -0.03 -23.43 -6.55
CA GLN A 53 -0.80 -24.65 -6.74
C GLN A 53 -1.35 -24.77 -8.17
N ALA A 54 -1.84 -23.67 -8.75
CA ALA A 54 -2.31 -23.63 -10.13
C ALA A 54 -1.19 -23.92 -11.14
N LEU A 55 0.06 -23.59 -10.81
CA LEU A 55 1.26 -23.89 -11.60
C LEU A 55 1.87 -25.27 -11.28
N GLY A 56 1.28 -26.06 -10.38
CA GLY A 56 1.80 -27.36 -9.96
C GLY A 56 3.10 -27.29 -9.15
N LEU A 57 3.39 -26.16 -8.49
CA LEU A 57 4.63 -25.93 -7.76
C LEU A 57 4.53 -26.39 -6.29
N PRO A 58 5.62 -26.90 -5.68
CA PRO A 58 5.63 -27.26 -4.25
C PRO A 58 5.43 -26.02 -3.36
N VAL A 59 4.46 -26.08 -2.45
CA VAL A 59 4.15 -24.98 -1.52
C VAL A 59 4.51 -25.33 -0.08
N TYR A 60 5.24 -24.43 0.58
CA TYR A 60 5.61 -24.51 1.99
C TYR A 60 5.05 -23.32 2.76
N SER A 61 4.44 -23.58 3.92
CA SER A 61 3.78 -22.57 4.74
C SER A 61 4.19 -22.61 6.21
N PRO A 62 5.49 -22.51 6.53
CA PRO A 62 5.94 -22.55 7.91
C PRO A 62 5.44 -21.32 8.69
N LYS A 63 5.19 -21.50 9.99
CA LYS A 63 4.89 -20.38 10.90
C LYS A 63 6.13 -19.53 11.19
N THR A 64 7.32 -20.12 11.08
CA THR A 64 8.62 -19.52 11.35
C THR A 64 9.70 -20.27 10.55
N LEU A 65 10.75 -19.56 10.14
CA LEU A 65 11.93 -20.16 9.51
C LEU A 65 13.05 -20.48 10.52
N ARG A 66 12.82 -20.22 11.81
CA ARG A 66 13.80 -20.47 12.86
C ARG A 66 13.92 -21.95 13.24
N ASP A 67 12.93 -22.77 12.89
CA ASP A 67 12.90 -24.18 13.24
C ASP A 67 13.98 -24.95 12.48
N ALA A 68 14.82 -25.71 13.19
CA ALA A 68 15.94 -26.44 12.61
C ALA A 68 15.51 -27.42 11.51
N ALA A 69 14.35 -28.07 11.67
CA ALA A 69 13.79 -28.97 10.66
C ALA A 69 13.41 -28.22 9.37
N GLU A 70 12.90 -26.98 9.48
CA GLU A 70 12.57 -26.17 8.31
C GLU A 70 13.84 -25.65 7.63
N GLN A 71 14.86 -25.28 8.40
CA GLN A 71 16.16 -24.87 7.86
C GLN A 71 16.84 -26.01 7.10
N ALA A 72 16.84 -27.22 7.68
CA ALA A 72 17.38 -28.41 7.04
C ALA A 72 16.60 -28.74 5.74
N ARG A 73 15.27 -28.61 5.75
CA ARG A 73 14.45 -28.78 4.54
C ARG A 73 14.82 -27.75 3.47
N PHE A 74 14.89 -26.47 3.83
CA PHE A 74 15.24 -25.40 2.89
C PHE A 74 16.64 -25.61 2.29
N GLN A 75 17.60 -26.00 3.13
CA GLN A 75 18.96 -26.32 2.69
C GLN A 75 18.98 -27.52 1.73
N ALA A 76 18.20 -28.57 1.99
CA ALA A 76 18.11 -29.75 1.14
C ALA A 76 17.53 -29.47 -0.25
N LEU A 77 16.82 -28.36 -0.45
CA LEU A 77 16.36 -27.93 -1.78
C LEU A 77 17.54 -27.59 -2.71
N ALA A 78 18.71 -27.24 -2.15
CA ALA A 78 19.92 -26.90 -2.91
C ALA A 78 19.67 -25.87 -4.03
N VAL A 79 18.93 -24.81 -3.69
CA VAL A 79 18.60 -23.73 -4.65
C VAL A 79 19.84 -22.86 -4.94
N ASP A 80 19.94 -22.37 -6.18
CA ASP A 80 20.95 -21.40 -6.58
C ASP A 80 20.72 -20.06 -5.88
N ALA A 81 19.48 -19.56 -5.88
CA ALA A 81 19.09 -18.30 -5.29
C ALA A 81 17.68 -18.37 -4.69
N ALA A 82 17.38 -17.50 -3.73
CA ALA A 82 16.02 -17.28 -3.25
C ALA A 82 15.53 -15.88 -3.64
N ILE A 83 14.32 -15.79 -4.18
CA ILE A 83 13.67 -14.53 -4.55
C ILE A 83 12.52 -14.25 -3.59
N ILE A 84 12.62 -13.13 -2.88
CA ILE A 84 11.70 -12.71 -1.84
C ILE A 84 10.89 -11.53 -2.35
N VAL A 85 9.57 -11.60 -2.21
CA VAL A 85 8.64 -10.51 -2.55
C VAL A 85 7.52 -10.48 -1.50
N ALA A 86 7.59 -9.52 -0.58
CA ALA A 86 6.57 -9.31 0.46
C ALA A 86 6.18 -10.59 1.25
N TYR A 87 7.18 -11.36 1.71
CA TYR A 87 6.97 -12.64 2.40
C TYR A 87 6.49 -12.50 3.86
N GLY A 88 6.99 -11.50 4.58
CA GLY A 88 6.51 -11.14 5.92
C GLY A 88 7.01 -12.02 7.08
N LEU A 89 7.89 -13.00 6.86
CA LEU A 89 8.68 -13.64 7.92
C LEU A 89 10.13 -13.14 7.84
N LEU A 90 10.78 -13.09 9.00
CA LEU A 90 12.22 -12.85 9.08
C LEU A 90 12.99 -14.09 8.64
N LEU A 91 13.98 -13.91 7.77
CA LEU A 91 14.88 -14.99 7.34
C LEU A 91 16.07 -15.06 8.33
N PRO A 92 16.25 -16.18 9.05
CA PRO A 92 17.45 -16.36 9.85
C PRO A 92 18.67 -16.57 8.96
N GLU A 93 19.86 -16.37 9.53
CA GLU A 93 21.14 -16.47 8.82
C GLU A 93 21.34 -17.82 8.11
N ALA A 94 20.89 -18.93 8.73
CA ALA A 94 20.93 -20.25 8.10
C ALA A 94 20.16 -20.30 6.77
N VAL A 95 19.03 -19.59 6.66
CA VAL A 95 18.26 -19.50 5.41
C VAL A 95 18.88 -18.49 4.44
N LEU A 96 19.39 -17.36 4.94
CA LEU A 96 20.07 -16.35 4.11
C LEU A 96 21.30 -16.89 3.39
N ASN A 97 22.03 -17.80 4.05
CA ASN A 97 23.29 -18.36 3.55
C ASN A 97 23.11 -19.70 2.81
N ALA A 98 21.93 -20.29 2.82
CA ALA A 98 21.70 -21.59 2.18
C ALA A 98 21.81 -21.54 0.63
N PRO A 99 21.26 -20.54 -0.08
CA PRO A 99 21.42 -20.45 -1.53
C PRO A 99 22.83 -19.99 -1.91
N ARG A 100 23.45 -20.65 -2.89
CA ARG A 100 24.81 -20.35 -3.38
C ARG A 100 25.01 -18.89 -3.80
N LEU A 101 24.02 -18.31 -4.47
CA LEU A 101 24.01 -16.93 -4.96
C LEU A 101 23.34 -15.96 -3.97
N GLY A 102 22.78 -16.47 -2.88
CA GLY A 102 22.12 -15.70 -1.82
C GLY A 102 20.62 -15.47 -2.01
N CYS A 103 20.07 -14.67 -1.10
CA CYS A 103 18.66 -14.28 -1.07
C CYS A 103 18.50 -12.83 -1.57
N TYR A 104 17.55 -12.60 -2.47
CA TYR A 104 17.29 -11.29 -3.06
C TYR A 104 15.84 -10.85 -2.82
N ASN A 105 15.66 -9.63 -2.34
CA ASN A 105 14.33 -9.04 -2.14
C ASN A 105 14.02 -8.01 -3.24
N ALA A 106 12.84 -8.14 -3.85
CA ALA A 106 12.28 -7.11 -4.72
C ALA A 106 11.55 -6.07 -3.85
N HIS A 107 12.28 -5.04 -3.43
CA HIS A 107 11.80 -4.06 -2.48
C HIS A 107 11.10 -2.90 -3.18
N ALA A 108 9.85 -2.63 -2.80
CA ALA A 108 8.97 -1.65 -3.47
C ALA A 108 9.24 -0.20 -3.01
N SER A 109 10.51 0.21 -3.01
CA SER A 109 10.94 1.61 -2.89
C SER A 109 12.27 1.87 -3.60
N LEU A 110 12.68 3.14 -3.64
CA LEU A 110 14.03 3.55 -4.02
C LEU A 110 14.91 3.62 -2.77
N LEU A 111 15.53 2.49 -2.42
CA LEU A 111 16.45 2.41 -1.27
C LEU A 111 17.61 3.42 -1.42
N PRO A 112 18.07 4.05 -0.30
CA PRO A 112 17.80 3.69 1.09
C PRO A 112 16.51 4.27 1.69
N ARG A 113 15.71 5.03 0.92
CA ARG A 113 14.43 5.57 1.39
C ARG A 113 13.40 4.45 1.50
N TRP A 114 12.61 4.49 2.57
CA TRP A 114 11.53 3.56 2.87
C TRP A 114 11.94 2.08 3.06
N ARG A 115 12.96 1.84 3.89
CA ARG A 115 13.24 0.50 4.42
C ARG A 115 12.07 0.02 5.29
N GLY A 116 11.67 -1.23 5.18
CA GLY A 116 10.67 -1.85 6.05
C GLY A 116 9.36 -2.24 5.37
N ALA A 117 8.28 -2.26 6.15
CA ALA A 117 7.11 -3.08 5.88
C ALA A 117 6.04 -2.46 4.96
N ALA A 118 5.99 -1.13 4.84
CA ALA A 118 4.91 -0.45 4.10
C ALA A 118 5.41 0.68 3.16
N PRO A 119 6.43 0.45 2.31
CA PRO A 119 7.08 1.51 1.56
C PRO A 119 6.14 2.28 0.63
N VAL A 120 5.26 1.58 -0.10
CA VAL A 120 4.31 2.18 -1.04
C VAL A 120 3.34 3.12 -0.33
N GLN A 121 2.73 2.66 0.77
CA GLN A 121 1.79 3.49 1.53
C GLN A 121 2.49 4.72 2.11
N ARG A 122 3.70 4.54 2.66
CA ARG A 122 4.44 5.62 3.32
C ARG A 122 4.94 6.67 2.32
N ALA A 123 5.33 6.26 1.10
CA ALA A 123 5.68 7.17 0.02
C ALA A 123 4.50 8.08 -0.37
N ILE A 124 3.32 7.51 -0.60
CA ILE A 124 2.11 8.29 -0.92
C ILE A 124 1.73 9.21 0.25
N ALA A 125 1.72 8.69 1.47
CA ALA A 125 1.36 9.47 2.66
C ALA A 125 2.30 10.66 2.92
N ALA A 126 3.60 10.49 2.64
CA ALA A 126 4.59 11.56 2.73
C ALA A 126 4.50 12.57 1.58
N GLY A 127 3.77 12.24 0.51
CA GLY A 127 3.65 13.08 -0.68
C GLY A 127 4.83 13.00 -1.63
N ASP A 128 5.54 11.87 -1.65
CA ASP A 128 6.57 11.62 -2.65
C ASP A 128 5.94 11.64 -4.05
N THR A 129 6.59 12.28 -5.02
CA THR A 129 6.14 12.35 -6.43
C THR A 129 6.72 11.23 -7.29
N GLU A 130 7.67 10.47 -6.74
CA GLU A 130 8.33 9.33 -7.37
C GLU A 130 8.60 8.26 -6.31
N THR A 131 8.45 7.00 -6.70
CA THR A 131 8.94 5.82 -5.98
C THR A 131 9.56 4.85 -6.97
N GLY A 132 9.69 3.58 -6.61
CA GLY A 132 10.20 2.58 -7.51
C GLY A 132 10.25 1.20 -6.88
N LEU A 133 11.04 0.35 -7.51
CA LEU A 133 11.38 -0.97 -7.01
C LEU A 133 12.85 -1.24 -7.29
N VAL A 134 13.52 -1.86 -6.33
CA VAL A 134 14.93 -2.24 -6.42
C VAL A 134 15.12 -3.71 -6.03
N ILE A 135 16.02 -4.39 -6.73
CA ILE A 135 16.47 -5.73 -6.33
C ILE A 135 17.69 -5.55 -5.43
N MET A 136 17.63 -6.04 -4.20
CA MET A 136 18.75 -6.01 -3.27
C MET A 136 19.04 -7.40 -2.72
N ARG A 137 20.30 -7.64 -2.37
CA ARG A 137 20.68 -8.83 -1.60
C ARG A 137 20.27 -8.62 -0.15
N MET A 138 19.61 -9.61 0.43
CA MET A 138 19.23 -9.57 1.84
C MET A 138 20.45 -9.80 2.75
N ASP A 139 20.46 -9.14 3.89
CA ASP A 139 21.40 -9.36 5.00
C ASP A 139 20.62 -9.57 6.31
N LYS A 140 21.30 -9.51 7.46
CA LYS A 140 20.66 -9.65 8.78
C LYS A 140 19.79 -8.45 9.18
N GLY A 141 19.98 -7.31 8.53
CA GLY A 141 19.26 -6.08 8.86
C GLY A 141 17.91 -6.00 8.13
N LEU A 142 17.13 -4.98 8.49
CA LEU A 142 15.86 -4.71 7.85
C LEU A 142 16.10 -3.86 6.60
N ASP A 143 16.14 -4.52 5.44
CA ASP A 143 16.31 -3.91 4.13
C ASP A 143 17.60 -3.05 4.01
N THR A 144 18.68 -3.49 4.67
CA THR A 144 19.97 -2.78 4.69
C THR A 144 20.99 -3.31 3.67
N GLY A 145 20.74 -4.50 3.13
CA GLY A 145 21.69 -5.17 2.25
C GLY A 145 21.94 -4.43 0.93
N PRO A 146 23.04 -4.76 0.23
CA PRO A 146 23.47 -4.03 -0.95
C PRO A 146 22.51 -4.22 -2.14
N ILE A 147 22.42 -3.19 -2.97
CA ILE A 147 21.65 -3.19 -4.21
C ILE A 147 22.37 -4.09 -5.23
N LEU A 148 21.61 -4.91 -5.94
CA LEU A 148 22.11 -5.72 -7.05
C LEU A 148 22.29 -4.83 -8.28
N CYS A 149 23.45 -4.92 -8.92
CA CYS A 149 23.78 -4.17 -10.11
C CYS A 149 24.21 -5.10 -11.25
N ALA A 150 23.87 -4.73 -12.48
CA ALA A 150 24.48 -5.30 -13.66
C ALA A 150 25.96 -4.90 -13.71
N GLN A 151 26.82 -5.89 -13.96
CA GLN A 151 28.25 -5.67 -14.18
C GLN A 151 28.49 -5.43 -15.67
N ALA A 152 29.29 -4.41 -16.00
CA ALA A 152 29.74 -4.23 -17.38
C ALA A 152 30.69 -5.37 -17.77
N ALA A 153 30.51 -5.91 -18.98
CA ALA A 153 31.39 -6.95 -19.53
C ALA A 153 32.87 -6.53 -19.41
N ALA A 154 33.71 -7.47 -18.99
CA ALA A 154 35.13 -7.24 -18.74
C ALA A 154 35.84 -6.72 -20.00
N GLY A 155 36.17 -5.43 -20.00
CA GLY A 155 36.78 -4.73 -21.14
C GLY A 155 37.33 -3.37 -20.73
N GLY A 156 38.28 -3.34 -19.79
CA GLY A 156 39.22 -2.23 -19.54
C GLY A 156 38.68 -0.90 -18.99
N ARG A 157 37.38 -0.60 -19.08
CA ARG A 157 36.76 0.57 -18.44
C ARG A 157 35.57 0.12 -17.59
N ARG A 158 35.66 0.35 -16.28
CA ARG A 158 34.55 0.13 -15.33
C ARG A 158 33.44 1.12 -15.69
N ALA A 159 32.49 0.71 -16.53
CA ALA A 159 31.23 1.46 -16.64
C ALA A 159 30.54 1.44 -15.27
N PRO A 160 29.82 2.50 -14.89
CA PRO A 160 29.16 2.56 -13.60
C PRO A 160 28.21 1.37 -13.44
N ALA A 161 28.26 0.73 -12.28
CA ALA A 161 27.37 -0.38 -11.93
C ALA A 161 25.92 0.10 -12.08
N ARG A 162 25.13 -0.58 -12.92
CA ARG A 162 23.75 -0.17 -13.18
C ARG A 162 22.83 -0.97 -12.25
N PRO A 163 22.16 -0.34 -11.26
CA PRO A 163 21.29 -1.07 -10.34
C PRO A 163 20.10 -1.69 -11.09
N PHE A 164 19.68 -2.87 -10.67
CA PHE A 164 18.38 -3.42 -11.05
C PHE A 164 17.30 -2.65 -10.29
N MET A 165 16.87 -1.55 -10.89
CA MET A 165 15.95 -0.60 -10.30
C MET A 165 15.05 0.00 -11.37
N ILE A 166 13.78 0.19 -11.02
CA ILE A 166 12.83 0.99 -11.79
C ILE A 166 12.37 2.17 -10.96
N LYS A 167 12.13 3.29 -11.63
CA LYS A 167 11.48 4.48 -11.08
C LYS A 167 10.05 4.56 -11.58
N MET A 168 9.15 5.05 -10.74
CA MET A 168 7.72 5.17 -11.03
C MET A 168 7.20 6.51 -10.50
N PRO A 169 6.62 7.37 -11.34
CA PRO A 169 5.95 8.57 -10.86
C PRO A 169 4.71 8.20 -10.04
N ILE A 170 4.45 8.97 -8.99
CA ILE A 170 3.22 8.88 -8.19
C ILE A 170 2.30 10.02 -8.66
N GLY A 171 1.20 9.66 -9.32
CA GLY A 171 0.18 10.62 -9.73
C GLY A 171 -0.54 11.25 -8.53
N ALA A 172 -1.08 12.45 -8.71
CA ALA A 172 -1.73 13.21 -7.63
C ALA A 172 -2.82 12.41 -6.90
N ASP A 173 -3.68 11.72 -7.65
CA ASP A 173 -4.79 10.91 -7.11
C ASP A 173 -4.47 9.40 -7.08
N MET A 174 -3.23 9.01 -7.35
CA MET A 174 -2.86 7.61 -7.46
C MET A 174 -2.98 6.91 -6.11
N THR A 175 -3.75 5.81 -6.07
CA THR A 175 -3.93 5.00 -4.87
C THR A 175 -2.79 4.01 -4.68
N ALA A 176 -2.60 3.55 -3.44
CA ALA A 176 -1.62 2.50 -3.14
C ALA A 176 -1.90 1.21 -3.92
N GLY A 177 -3.17 0.85 -4.13
CA GLY A 177 -3.55 -0.31 -4.95
C GLY A 177 -3.11 -0.19 -6.41
N GLU A 178 -3.36 0.96 -7.03
CA GLU A 178 -2.91 1.21 -8.41
C GLU A 178 -1.37 1.21 -8.50
N LEU A 179 -0.70 1.82 -7.53
CA LEU A 179 0.75 1.86 -7.47
C LEU A 179 1.36 0.46 -7.26
N PHE A 180 0.77 -0.36 -6.39
CA PHE A 180 1.17 -1.77 -6.24
C PHE A 180 1.01 -2.54 -7.55
N SER A 181 -0.11 -2.40 -8.25
CA SER A 181 -0.33 -3.08 -9.54
C SER A 181 0.70 -2.68 -10.58
N ALA A 182 0.97 -1.37 -10.71
CA ALA A 182 1.97 -0.84 -11.64
C ALA A 182 3.39 -1.31 -11.31
N LEU A 183 3.76 -1.30 -10.02
CA LEU A 183 5.05 -1.78 -9.55
C LEU A 183 5.21 -3.30 -9.71
N ALA A 184 4.14 -4.08 -9.51
CA ALA A 184 4.20 -5.53 -9.62
C ALA A 184 4.49 -5.97 -11.06
N ALA A 185 3.84 -5.36 -12.04
CA ALA A 185 4.06 -5.67 -13.46
C ALA A 185 5.51 -5.39 -13.87
N LYS A 186 5.99 -4.16 -13.69
CA LYS A 186 7.37 -3.79 -14.06
C LYS A 186 8.43 -4.45 -13.18
N GLY A 187 8.11 -4.68 -11.91
CA GLY A 187 9.00 -5.34 -10.96
C GLY A 187 9.23 -6.81 -11.30
N ALA A 188 8.21 -7.51 -11.80
CA ALA A 188 8.33 -8.88 -12.27
C ALA A 188 9.30 -8.98 -13.46
N GLU A 189 9.16 -8.08 -14.45
CA GLU A 189 10.08 -7.98 -15.60
C GLU A 189 11.53 -7.72 -15.13
N LEU A 190 11.72 -6.74 -14.25
CA LEU A 190 13.03 -6.41 -13.68
C LEU A 190 13.64 -7.60 -12.93
N THR A 191 12.82 -8.35 -12.19
CA THR A 191 13.28 -9.51 -11.41
C THR A 191 13.76 -10.63 -12.33
N VAL A 192 13.05 -10.90 -13.43
CA VAL A 192 13.52 -11.87 -14.43
C VAL A 192 14.87 -11.46 -15.02
N GLN A 193 15.04 -10.18 -15.36
CA GLN A 193 16.33 -9.67 -15.86
C GLN A 193 17.46 -9.81 -14.83
N ALA A 194 17.16 -9.51 -13.55
CA ALA A 194 18.11 -9.65 -12.46
C ALA A 194 18.53 -11.10 -12.24
N VAL A 195 17.58 -12.04 -12.29
CA VAL A 195 17.85 -13.48 -12.14
C VAL A 195 18.64 -14.02 -13.34
N ALA A 196 18.34 -13.57 -14.56
CA ALA A 196 19.14 -13.93 -15.74
C ALA A 196 20.60 -13.46 -15.60
N ALA A 197 20.82 -12.20 -15.22
CA ALA A 197 22.18 -11.68 -14.99
C ALA A 197 22.90 -12.40 -13.84
N LEU A 198 22.18 -12.81 -12.78
CA LEU A 198 22.72 -13.63 -11.71
C LEU A 198 23.18 -15.01 -12.23
N ALA A 199 22.40 -15.63 -13.12
CA ALA A 199 22.76 -16.91 -13.75
C ALA A 199 24.04 -16.82 -14.57
N ASP A 200 24.20 -15.72 -15.31
CA ASP A 200 25.35 -15.48 -16.19
C ASP A 200 26.60 -14.98 -15.44
N GLY A 201 26.50 -14.76 -14.12
CA GLY A 201 27.60 -14.21 -13.33
C GLY A 201 27.92 -12.74 -13.66
N GLN A 202 26.98 -12.02 -14.27
CA GLN A 202 27.15 -10.65 -14.73
C GLN A 202 26.62 -9.62 -13.72
N THR A 203 26.82 -9.88 -12.43
CA THR A 203 26.29 -9.03 -11.36
C THR A 203 27.34 -8.61 -10.35
N GLY A 204 27.15 -7.42 -9.80
CA GLY A 204 27.88 -6.89 -8.65
C GLY A 204 26.93 -6.39 -7.57
N LEU A 205 27.48 -6.10 -6.40
CA LEU A 205 26.74 -5.57 -5.25
C LEU A 205 27.23 -4.16 -4.92
N GLN A 206 26.31 -3.22 -4.79
CA GLN A 206 26.58 -1.85 -4.39
C GLN A 206 25.99 -1.58 -3.01
N ALA A 207 26.82 -1.16 -2.06
CA ALA A 207 26.34 -0.73 -0.75
C ALA A 207 25.33 0.43 -0.89
N GLN A 208 24.27 0.40 -0.09
CA GLN A 208 23.34 1.51 -0.03
C GLN A 208 24.04 2.77 0.50
N ALA A 209 23.59 3.95 0.06
CA ALA A 209 24.07 5.21 0.62
C ALA A 209 23.69 5.33 2.11
N ALA A 210 24.55 6.02 2.89
CA ALA A 210 24.26 6.33 4.29
C ALA A 210 23.27 7.49 4.44
N GLU A 211 23.24 8.40 3.46
CA GLU A 211 22.32 9.53 3.41
C GLU A 211 20.96 9.11 2.83
N GLY A 212 19.86 9.74 3.29
CA GLY A 212 18.51 9.51 2.77
C GLY A 212 17.78 8.28 3.32
N VAL A 213 18.35 7.61 4.34
CA VAL A 213 17.70 6.48 5.03
C VAL A 213 16.40 6.93 5.70
N THR A 214 15.29 6.27 5.38
CA THR A 214 14.02 6.43 6.10
C THR A 214 13.36 5.07 6.30
N TYR A 215 12.46 4.97 7.28
CA TYR A 215 11.78 3.73 7.64
C TYR A 215 10.27 3.79 7.37
N ALA A 216 9.80 2.80 6.60
CA ALA A 216 8.40 2.57 6.31
C ALA A 216 7.80 1.59 7.34
N HIS A 217 7.48 2.10 8.52
CA HIS A 217 6.83 1.29 9.56
C HIS A 217 5.51 0.71 9.09
N LYS A 218 5.18 -0.49 9.57
CA LYS A 218 3.91 -1.17 9.31
C LYS A 218 2.73 -0.25 9.65
N ILE A 219 1.71 -0.24 8.80
CA ILE A 219 0.46 0.49 9.07
C ILE A 219 -0.30 -0.21 10.21
N THR A 220 -0.63 0.55 11.24
CA THR A 220 -1.44 0.13 12.39
C THR A 220 -2.92 0.33 12.12
N LYS A 221 -3.79 -0.28 12.92
CA LYS A 221 -5.25 -0.15 12.74
C LYS A 221 -5.71 1.27 13.11
N GLU A 222 -5.07 1.86 14.10
CA GLU A 222 -5.35 3.17 14.67
C GLU A 222 -5.05 4.27 13.64
N GLU A 223 -3.96 4.12 12.89
CA GLU A 223 -3.60 5.03 11.80
C GLU A 223 -4.65 5.07 10.67
N THR A 224 -5.53 4.07 10.53
CA THR A 224 -6.47 4.04 9.40
C THR A 224 -7.68 4.98 9.53
N ARG A 225 -7.86 5.62 10.70
CA ARG A 225 -8.94 6.59 10.92
C ARG A 225 -8.56 7.94 10.30
N ILE A 226 -9.46 8.50 9.50
CA ILE A 226 -9.29 9.83 8.92
C ILE A 226 -9.36 10.87 10.03
N ASN A 227 -8.38 11.78 10.03
CA ASN A 227 -8.39 12.97 10.86
C ASN A 227 -8.72 14.20 10.02
N TRP A 228 -9.98 14.65 10.09
CA TRP A 228 -10.46 15.81 9.34
C TRP A 228 -9.88 17.16 9.80
N HIS A 229 -9.20 17.19 10.95
CA HIS A 229 -8.48 18.38 11.43
C HIS A 229 -7.11 18.58 10.75
N GLN A 230 -6.73 17.70 9.82
CA GLN A 230 -5.56 17.93 8.97
C GLN A 230 -5.93 18.77 7.74
N PRO A 231 -4.95 19.37 7.02
CA PRO A 231 -5.18 19.98 5.72
C PRO A 231 -5.74 18.97 4.69
N ALA A 232 -6.57 19.44 3.76
CA ALA A 232 -7.22 18.59 2.75
C ALA A 232 -6.23 17.74 1.94
N GLU A 233 -5.07 18.29 1.60
CA GLU A 233 -4.01 17.56 0.89
C GLU A 233 -3.48 16.37 1.69
N GLN A 234 -3.29 16.51 3.01
CA GLN A 234 -2.85 15.42 3.86
C GLN A 234 -3.94 14.37 4.04
N VAL A 235 -5.20 14.79 4.18
CA VAL A 235 -6.35 13.89 4.24
C VAL A 235 -6.48 13.09 2.94
N HIS A 236 -6.33 13.75 1.79
CA HIS A 236 -6.35 13.11 0.48
C HIS A 236 -5.23 12.09 0.32
N LYS A 237 -3.96 12.47 0.60
CA LYS A 237 -2.81 11.55 0.58
C LYS A 237 -3.02 10.37 1.53
N HIS A 238 -3.59 10.61 2.70
CA HIS A 238 -3.93 9.57 3.67
C HIS A 238 -4.94 8.56 3.08
N ILE A 239 -6.02 9.04 2.47
CA ILE A 239 -7.00 8.20 1.77
C ILE A 239 -6.33 7.36 0.66
N CYS A 240 -5.58 8.01 -0.23
CA CYS A 240 -4.91 7.36 -1.35
C CYS A 240 -3.89 6.30 -0.88
N SER A 241 -3.12 6.61 0.16
CA SER A 241 -2.09 5.72 0.71
C SER A 241 -2.64 4.43 1.33
N LEU A 242 -3.90 4.42 1.74
CA LEU A 242 -4.54 3.27 2.39
C LEU A 242 -5.55 2.56 1.48
N SER A 243 -5.78 3.05 0.27
CA SER A 243 -6.74 2.48 -0.66
C SER A 243 -6.13 1.37 -1.52
N PRO A 244 -6.85 0.26 -1.79
CA PRO A 244 -8.18 -0.08 -1.25
C PRO A 244 -8.11 -0.76 0.13
N PHE A 245 -6.91 -1.21 0.53
CA PHE A 245 -6.67 -1.91 1.78
C PHE A 245 -5.43 -1.34 2.49
N PRO A 246 -5.49 -1.04 3.80
CA PRO A 246 -6.57 -1.38 4.76
C PRO A 246 -7.86 -0.54 4.61
N GLY A 247 -7.80 0.56 3.88
CA GLY A 247 -8.87 1.52 3.64
C GLY A 247 -8.96 2.54 4.76
N ALA A 248 -8.77 3.83 4.42
CA ALA A 248 -9.04 4.93 5.34
C ALA A 248 -10.53 4.98 5.67
N TRP A 249 -10.89 5.36 6.90
CA TRP A 249 -12.30 5.36 7.33
C TRP A 249 -12.66 6.50 8.28
N CYS A 250 -13.94 6.84 8.31
CA CYS A 250 -14.54 7.80 9.24
C CYS A 250 -15.85 7.24 9.82
N GLU A 251 -16.40 7.91 10.83
CA GLU A 251 -17.76 7.63 11.32
C GLU A 251 -18.74 8.58 10.64
N MET A 252 -19.87 8.06 10.18
CA MET A 252 -20.97 8.86 9.63
C MET A 252 -22.27 8.56 10.37
N ILE A 253 -23.08 9.57 10.65
CA ILE A 253 -24.47 9.36 11.07
C ILE A 253 -25.33 9.29 9.82
N LEU A 254 -25.87 8.10 9.53
CA LEU A 254 -26.71 7.81 8.37
C LEU A 254 -28.12 7.45 8.86
N ALA A 255 -29.11 8.28 8.57
CA ALA A 255 -30.49 8.12 9.04
C ALA A 255 -30.57 7.76 10.54
N GLY A 256 -29.95 8.58 11.39
CA GLY A 256 -29.86 8.43 12.84
C GLY A 256 -28.91 7.34 13.35
N LYS A 257 -28.27 6.55 12.47
CA LYS A 257 -27.39 5.45 12.87
C LYS A 257 -25.93 5.76 12.61
N ARG A 258 -25.09 5.51 13.62
CA ARG A 258 -23.64 5.61 13.50
C ARG A 258 -23.09 4.43 12.71
N GLU A 259 -22.38 4.74 11.63
CA GLU A 259 -21.84 3.77 10.68
C GLU A 259 -20.37 4.07 10.39
N ARG A 260 -19.55 3.02 10.33
CA ARG A 260 -18.17 3.15 9.84
C ARG A 260 -18.18 3.09 8.33
N VAL A 261 -17.63 4.11 7.69
CA VAL A 261 -17.56 4.23 6.23
C VAL A 261 -16.11 4.35 5.81
N LYS A 262 -15.66 3.44 4.94
CA LYS A 262 -14.36 3.54 4.28
C LYS A 262 -14.45 4.51 3.12
N ILE A 263 -13.39 5.29 2.95
CA ILE A 263 -13.19 6.16 1.79
C ILE A 263 -12.06 5.55 0.98
N LEU A 264 -12.33 5.28 -0.30
CA LEU A 264 -11.41 4.55 -1.18
C LEU A 264 -10.87 5.41 -2.32
N ALA A 265 -11.52 6.53 -2.64
CA ALA A 265 -11.01 7.50 -3.60
C ALA A 265 -11.48 8.90 -3.20
N SER A 266 -10.62 9.89 -3.49
CA SER A 266 -10.90 11.29 -3.22
C SER A 266 -10.09 12.21 -4.14
N HIS A 267 -10.46 13.48 -4.20
CA HIS A 267 -9.67 14.57 -4.80
C HIS A 267 -9.56 15.74 -3.83
N CYS A 268 -8.52 16.56 -3.97
CA CYS A 268 -8.52 17.89 -3.35
C CYS A 268 -9.47 18.81 -4.12
N ALA A 269 -10.26 19.60 -3.40
CA ALA A 269 -11.10 20.61 -4.04
C ALA A 269 -10.24 21.78 -4.54
N ASP A 270 -10.41 22.15 -5.81
CA ASP A 270 -9.87 23.42 -6.32
C ASP A 270 -10.61 24.60 -5.69
N LYS A 271 -9.97 25.78 -5.67
CA LYS A 271 -10.53 27.00 -5.05
C LYS A 271 -11.95 27.33 -5.53
N ALA A 272 -12.25 27.11 -6.82
CA ALA A 272 -13.57 27.34 -7.40
C ALA A 272 -14.62 26.33 -6.92
N ILE A 273 -14.24 25.05 -6.80
CA ILE A 273 -15.11 23.99 -6.30
C ILE A 273 -15.36 24.16 -4.81
N ASP A 274 -14.34 24.51 -4.03
CA ASP A 274 -14.46 24.82 -2.60
C ASP A 274 -15.43 26.00 -2.38
N ALA A 275 -15.30 27.08 -3.16
CA ALA A 275 -16.20 28.23 -3.09
C ALA A 275 -17.65 27.88 -3.46
N ALA A 276 -17.87 27.13 -4.55
CA ALA A 276 -19.20 26.72 -4.98
C ALA A 276 -19.85 25.74 -3.98
N ALA A 277 -19.09 24.78 -3.46
CA ALA A 277 -19.59 23.82 -2.48
C ALA A 277 -19.94 24.49 -1.13
N ARG A 278 -19.21 25.55 -0.74
CA ARG A 278 -19.58 26.41 0.40
C ARG A 278 -20.89 27.16 0.17
N GLN A 279 -21.04 27.78 -1.00
CA GLN A 279 -22.25 28.53 -1.35
C GLN A 279 -23.51 27.65 -1.43
N GLN A 280 -23.36 26.38 -1.82
CA GLN A 280 -24.46 25.42 -1.95
C GLN A 280 -24.77 24.62 -0.67
N GLY A 281 -24.06 24.86 0.43
CA GLY A 281 -24.26 24.11 1.68
C GLY A 281 -23.92 22.61 1.58
N LEU A 282 -23.15 22.20 0.56
CA LEU A 282 -22.74 20.81 0.31
C LEU A 282 -21.56 20.38 1.18
N ILE A 283 -20.98 21.32 1.91
CA ILE A 283 -19.88 21.08 2.83
C ILE A 283 -20.43 20.87 4.23
N LYS A 284 -20.18 19.69 4.78
CA LYS A 284 -20.44 19.42 6.18
C LYS A 284 -19.24 19.85 7.02
N PRO A 285 -19.43 20.72 8.04
CA PRO A 285 -18.37 20.99 8.99
C PRO A 285 -18.04 19.70 9.75
N ALA A 286 -16.76 19.33 9.81
CA ALA A 286 -16.30 18.36 10.81
C ALA A 286 -16.60 18.97 12.19
N ALA A 287 -17.31 18.25 13.05
CA ALA A 287 -17.73 18.78 14.34
C ALA A 287 -16.51 19.30 15.13
N ALA A 288 -16.46 20.61 15.38
CA ALA A 288 -15.38 21.23 16.14
C ALA A 288 -15.56 20.91 17.63
N ASN A 289 -14.71 20.05 18.18
CA ASN A 289 -14.55 19.91 19.62
C ASN A 289 -13.77 21.11 20.16
N SER A 290 -14.38 22.30 20.24
CA SER A 290 -13.85 23.33 21.14
C SER A 290 -14.93 24.31 21.60
N ARG A 291 -14.97 24.50 22.92
CA ARG A 291 -15.80 25.43 23.68
C ARG A 291 -15.67 26.90 23.23
N ALA A 292 -14.67 27.22 22.41
CA ALA A 292 -14.40 28.56 21.89
C ALA A 292 -15.37 29.01 20.78
N ALA A 293 -15.94 28.07 20.00
CA ALA A 293 -16.94 28.41 18.98
C ALA A 293 -18.30 28.81 19.57
N ALA A 294 -18.54 28.48 20.85
CA ALA A 294 -19.79 28.83 21.55
C ALA A 294 -19.89 30.33 21.87
N LEU A 295 -18.76 31.02 22.04
CA LEU A 295 -18.75 32.43 22.49
C LEU A 295 -18.92 33.42 21.33
N GLU A 296 -18.42 33.09 20.13
CA GLU A 296 -18.65 33.88 18.91
C GLU A 296 -20.08 33.71 18.37
N ALA A 297 -20.69 32.53 18.60
CA ALA A 297 -22.10 32.27 18.24
C ALA A 297 -23.10 33.07 19.10
N GLU A 298 -22.72 33.48 20.31
CA GLU A 298 -23.60 34.17 21.26
C GLU A 298 -23.86 35.65 20.89
N LYS A 299 -22.93 36.30 20.18
CA LYS A 299 -23.12 37.70 19.70
C LYS A 299 -23.99 37.81 18.45
N ALA A 300 -24.10 36.74 17.65
CA ALA A 300 -24.93 36.75 16.44
C ALA A 300 -26.42 36.47 16.70
N ALA A 301 -26.79 36.06 17.92
CA ALA A 301 -28.13 35.57 18.27
C ALA A 301 -29.18 36.65 18.60
N ARG A 302 -28.94 37.94 18.29
CA ARG A 302 -29.87 39.04 18.57
C ARG A 302 -30.45 39.72 17.33
N VAL A 303 -30.89 38.96 16.31
CA VAL A 303 -31.94 39.41 15.39
C VAL A 303 -32.86 38.25 15.03
N LYS A 304 -34.03 38.28 15.69
CA LYS A 304 -35.33 37.63 15.42
C LYS A 304 -35.44 36.09 15.39
N ALA A 305 -36.16 35.63 16.40
CA ALA A 305 -36.69 34.29 16.62
C ALA A 305 -38.11 34.12 16.02
N GLN A 306 -38.51 32.83 15.98
CA GLN A 306 -39.82 32.22 15.66
C GLN A 306 -39.97 31.84 14.16
N THR A 307 -39.95 30.57 13.74
CA THR A 307 -40.30 29.28 14.36
C THR A 307 -39.33 28.16 13.95
N ALA A 308 -39.24 27.14 14.81
CA ALA A 308 -38.16 26.15 14.92
C ALA A 308 -38.29 24.92 14.00
N GLY A 309 -37.16 24.32 13.65
CA GLY A 309 -37.04 22.90 13.31
C GLY A 309 -36.26 22.58 12.03
N THR A 310 -35.14 21.87 12.17
CA THR A 310 -34.38 21.12 11.13
C THR A 310 -33.70 21.92 10.02
N ASN A 311 -32.36 21.97 10.06
CA ASN A 311 -31.57 22.28 8.87
C ASN A 311 -31.68 21.10 7.89
N GLN A 312 -32.47 21.30 6.84
CA GLN A 312 -32.65 20.34 5.77
C GLN A 312 -31.35 20.19 4.97
N VAL A 313 -30.93 18.94 4.78
CA VAL A 313 -29.87 18.56 3.84
C VAL A 313 -30.47 18.63 2.43
N GLN A 314 -30.15 19.67 1.67
CA GLN A 314 -30.45 19.66 0.23
C GLN A 314 -29.40 18.80 -0.48
N ALA A 315 -29.82 17.62 -0.92
CA ALA A 315 -29.10 16.86 -1.92
C ALA A 315 -29.13 17.64 -3.24
N ALA A 316 -28.05 18.35 -3.58
CA ALA A 316 -27.89 18.88 -4.93
C ALA A 316 -27.89 17.69 -5.90
N LYS A 317 -28.86 17.70 -6.83
CA LYS A 317 -28.94 16.74 -7.92
C LYS A 317 -27.60 16.75 -8.68
N THR A 318 -27.04 15.56 -8.87
CA THR A 318 -25.86 15.22 -9.71
C THR A 318 -24.51 15.83 -9.33
N VAL A 319 -24.13 15.81 -8.05
CA VAL A 319 -22.71 16.02 -7.68
C VAL A 319 -22.03 14.64 -7.55
N PRO A 320 -20.97 14.32 -8.32
CA PRO A 320 -20.34 13.00 -8.31
C PRO A 320 -19.46 12.75 -7.08
N TYR A 321 -19.51 13.63 -6.08
CA TYR A 321 -18.67 13.61 -4.90
C TYR A 321 -19.43 14.07 -3.65
N LEU A 322 -18.89 13.70 -2.48
CA LEU A 322 -19.25 14.25 -1.17
C LEU A 322 -18.12 15.16 -0.69
N ALA A 323 -18.38 16.46 -0.53
CA ALA A 323 -17.37 17.42 -0.07
C ALA A 323 -17.28 17.46 1.46
N VAL A 324 -16.07 17.37 2.01
CA VAL A 324 -15.80 17.43 3.45
C VAL A 324 -14.79 18.52 3.76
N GLN A 325 -15.16 19.46 4.63
CA GLN A 325 -14.26 20.52 5.09
C GLN A 325 -13.16 19.92 5.97
N CYS A 326 -11.93 20.32 5.67
CA CYS A 326 -10.75 19.99 6.46
C CYS A 326 -10.27 21.25 7.21
N ALA A 327 -9.21 21.16 8.02
CA ALA A 327 -8.65 22.35 8.69
C ALA A 327 -8.21 23.45 7.70
N LYS A 328 -7.80 23.04 6.49
CA LYS A 328 -7.53 23.92 5.35
C LYS A 328 -8.03 23.23 4.08
N GLY A 329 -8.88 23.93 3.31
CA GLY A 329 -9.49 23.40 2.08
C GLY A 329 -10.51 22.30 2.32
N ALA A 330 -10.97 21.66 1.25
CA ALA A 330 -11.94 20.57 1.30
C ALA A 330 -11.46 19.37 0.47
N VAL A 331 -11.90 18.17 0.86
CA VAL A 331 -11.68 16.92 0.12
C VAL A 331 -13.00 16.47 -0.51
N LEU A 332 -12.96 16.07 -1.77
CA LEU A 332 -14.07 15.55 -2.55
C LEU A 332 -14.00 14.03 -2.52
N LEU A 333 -14.86 13.37 -1.76
CA LEU A 333 -14.91 11.91 -1.66
C LEU A 333 -15.66 11.34 -2.87
N THR A 334 -15.06 10.41 -3.62
CA THR A 334 -15.63 9.89 -4.88
C THR A 334 -15.99 8.41 -4.81
N GLN A 335 -15.36 7.63 -3.93
CA GLN A 335 -15.72 6.24 -3.66
C GLN A 335 -15.80 5.94 -2.17
N LEU A 336 -16.92 5.36 -1.75
CA LEU A 336 -17.23 5.06 -0.36
C LEU A 336 -17.70 3.62 -0.19
N GLN A 337 -17.48 3.06 0.99
CA GLN A 337 -17.94 1.72 1.34
C GLN A 337 -18.42 1.69 2.79
N LYS A 338 -19.71 1.42 3.01
CA LYS A 338 -20.24 1.10 4.35
C LYS A 338 -19.62 -0.19 4.87
N ALA A 339 -19.51 -0.33 6.19
CA ALA A 339 -19.13 -1.59 6.82
C ALA A 339 -20.01 -2.75 6.29
N GLY A 340 -19.35 -3.74 5.67
CA GLY A 340 -20.03 -4.90 5.07
C GLY A 340 -20.86 -4.61 3.82
N GLY A 341 -20.79 -3.40 3.25
CA GLY A 341 -21.44 -3.04 1.99
C GLY A 341 -20.53 -3.21 0.77
N LYS A 342 -21.11 -2.99 -0.41
CA LYS A 342 -20.36 -2.84 -1.67
C LYS A 342 -19.64 -1.47 -1.69
N VAL A 343 -18.58 -1.38 -2.47
CA VAL A 343 -17.98 -0.10 -2.85
C VAL A 343 -18.96 0.61 -3.79
N LEU A 344 -19.22 1.89 -3.54
CA LEU A 344 -20.14 2.70 -4.32
C LEU A 344 -19.46 4.01 -4.74
N ALA A 345 -19.78 4.49 -5.94
CA ALA A 345 -19.50 5.87 -6.30
C ALA A 345 -20.28 6.82 -5.37
N ALA A 346 -19.72 7.99 -5.07
CA ALA A 346 -20.34 8.92 -4.13
C ALA A 346 -21.75 9.35 -4.55
N GLY A 347 -21.97 9.58 -5.85
CA GLY A 347 -23.31 9.89 -6.36
C GLY A 347 -24.34 8.78 -6.07
N ASP A 348 -23.93 7.51 -6.13
CA ASP A 348 -24.81 6.37 -5.83
C ASP A 348 -25.03 6.22 -4.33
N PHE A 349 -23.96 6.42 -3.55
CA PHE A 349 -24.03 6.44 -2.10
C PHE A 349 -25.01 7.49 -1.58
N LEU A 350 -24.96 8.71 -2.13
CA LEU A 350 -25.81 9.83 -1.74
C LEU A 350 -27.29 9.65 -2.13
N ARG A 351 -27.61 8.85 -3.15
CA ARG A 351 -29.00 8.49 -3.47
C ARG A 351 -29.61 7.52 -2.46
N GLY A 352 -28.78 6.66 -1.87
CA GLY A 352 -29.22 5.62 -0.94
C GLY A 352 -29.04 5.96 0.55
N ALA A 353 -28.40 7.09 0.88
CA ALA A 353 -28.06 7.45 2.24
C ALA A 353 -28.33 8.93 2.55
N ILE A 354 -29.11 9.18 3.61
CA ILE A 354 -29.23 10.49 4.23
C ILE A 354 -28.10 10.62 5.24
N ILE A 355 -27.10 11.42 4.91
CA ILE A 355 -26.00 11.73 5.83
C ILE A 355 -26.49 12.86 6.74
N GLU A 356 -26.27 12.75 8.04
CA GLU A 356 -26.52 13.79 9.04
C GLU A 356 -25.21 14.47 9.46
N SER A 357 -24.20 13.69 9.88
CA SER A 357 -22.88 14.20 10.25
C SER A 357 -21.74 13.23 9.87
N ILE A 358 -20.50 13.75 9.86
CA ILE A 358 -19.24 13.02 9.60
C ILE A 358 -18.25 13.37 10.72
N HIS A 359 -17.58 12.35 11.26
CA HIS A 359 -16.66 12.44 12.39
C HIS A 359 -15.35 11.69 12.18
#